data_AF-A0A377M0P9-F1
#
_entry.id   AF-A0A377M0P9-F1
#
_cell.length_a   1.000
_cell.length_b   1.000
_cell.length_c   1.000
_cell.angle_alpha   90.00
_cell.angle_beta   90.00
_cell.angle_gamma   90.00
#
_symmetry.space_group_name_H-M   'P 1'
#
loop_
_entity.id
_entity.type
_entity.pdbx_description
1 polymer ?
#
loop_
_entity_poly.entity_id
_entity_poly.type
_entity_poly.pdbx_seq_one_letter_code
_entity_poly.pdbx_strand_id
1 'polypeptide(L)'
;MSQNSQVSADINNNLNAMYSIKVAVDSNGNQYAAGMGIGVQNTPSGMQTQVLFIADRFAVMSQAGGAVTLPFVIQNGQTFIRASFIQDGTIENTKIGNYIQSSTWDGTGNVGWHINKSGYATFNNVTVRGSIYATNGNFSFNGSGNTTVINGNGVTINIPGGGRIVLGTWT
;
A
#
# COMPACT_ATOMS: atom_id res chain seq x y z
N MET A 1 -29.47 -26.07 20.16
CA MET A 1 -28.64 -24.86 20.34
C MET A 1 -28.43 -24.67 21.83
N SER A 2 -27.22 -24.90 22.33
CA SER A 2 -26.87 -24.58 23.72
C SER A 2 -26.07 -23.29 23.68
N GLN A 3 -26.63 -22.22 24.24
CA GLN A 3 -25.97 -20.93 24.44
C GLN A 3 -25.55 -20.90 25.91
N ASN A 4 -24.25 -21.03 26.18
CA ASN A 4 -23.70 -20.84 27.51
C ASN A 4 -22.66 -19.72 27.42
N SER A 5 -22.99 -18.57 28.01
CA SER A 5 -22.06 -17.47 28.26
C SER A 5 -21.67 -17.54 29.74
N GLN A 6 -20.51 -18.15 30.05
CA GLN A 6 -19.90 -18.01 31.37
C GLN A 6 -18.73 -17.03 31.25
N VAL A 7 -18.84 -15.90 31.93
CA VAL A 7 -17.72 -15.02 32.23
C VAL A 7 -17.15 -15.51 33.55
N SER A 8 -15.94 -16.08 33.53
CA SER A 8 -15.21 -16.46 34.75
C SER A 8 -14.00 -15.56 34.88
N ALA A 9 -14.01 -14.67 35.89
CA ALA A 9 -12.80 -14.01 36.35
C ALA A 9 -12.07 -15.01 37.25
N ASP A 10 -10.90 -15.49 36.81
CA ASP A 10 -10.02 -16.29 37.67
C ASP A 10 -9.43 -15.39 38.78
N ILE A 11 -9.10 -15.97 39.94
CA ILE A 11 -8.56 -15.31 41.15
C ILE A 11 -7.21 -14.62 40.84
N ASN A 12 -6.65 -14.87 39.65
CA ASN A 12 -5.44 -14.28 39.09
C ASN A 12 -5.67 -13.02 38.21
N ASN A 13 -6.85 -12.37 38.26
CA ASN A 13 -7.16 -11.14 37.51
C ASN A 13 -7.15 -11.28 35.97
N ASN A 14 -7.21 -12.50 35.44
CA ASN A 14 -7.30 -12.77 34.00
C ASN A 14 -8.77 -12.92 33.59
N LEU A 15 -9.35 -11.85 33.04
CA LEU A 15 -10.71 -11.88 32.47
C LEU A 15 -10.65 -12.45 31.04
N ASN A 16 -11.03 -13.73 30.90
CA ASN A 16 -11.17 -14.41 29.61
C ASN A 16 -12.66 -14.54 29.27
N ALA A 17 -13.17 -13.73 28.33
CA ALA A 17 -14.57 -13.79 27.87
C ALA A 17 -14.64 -14.36 26.44
N MET A 18 -14.60 -15.68 26.29
CA MET A 18 -14.81 -16.32 24.97
C MET A 18 -16.30 -16.31 24.60
N TYR A 19 -16.69 -15.59 23.55
CA TYR A 19 -18.09 -15.54 23.09
C TYR A 19 -18.32 -16.46 21.87
N SER A 20 -19.02 -17.57 22.12
CA SER A 20 -19.67 -18.48 21.15
C SER A 20 -18.83 -18.98 19.96
N ILE A 21 -18.33 -20.22 20.09
CA ILE A 21 -17.89 -21.06 18.96
C ILE A 21 -19.12 -21.78 18.41
N LYS A 22 -19.49 -21.53 17.15
CA LYS A 22 -20.46 -22.35 16.42
C LYS A 22 -19.70 -23.43 15.67
N VAL A 23 -19.80 -24.66 16.16
CA VAL A 23 -19.33 -25.86 15.45
C VAL A 23 -20.48 -26.38 14.59
N ALA A 24 -20.31 -26.37 13.28
CA ALA A 24 -21.17 -27.07 12.33
C ALA A 24 -20.49 -28.38 11.92
N VAL A 25 -21.25 -29.46 11.79
CA VAL A 25 -20.74 -30.73 11.28
C VAL A 25 -21.35 -30.94 9.90
N ASP A 26 -20.53 -31.21 8.88
CA ASP A 26 -21.06 -31.58 7.57
C ASP A 26 -21.61 -33.01 7.56
N SER A 27 -22.20 -33.43 6.44
CA SER A 27 -22.75 -34.78 6.26
C SER A 27 -21.69 -35.89 6.34
N ASN A 28 -20.40 -35.55 6.27
CA ASN A 28 -19.28 -36.49 6.35
C ASN A 28 -18.66 -36.54 7.76
N GLY A 29 -19.21 -35.80 8.73
CA GLY A 29 -18.69 -35.74 10.10
C GLY A 29 -17.58 -34.71 10.30
N ASN A 30 -17.25 -33.90 9.29
CA ASN A 30 -16.22 -32.87 9.41
C ASN A 30 -16.75 -31.70 10.22
N GLN A 31 -16.00 -31.31 11.25
CA GLN A 31 -16.35 -30.20 12.13
C GLN A 31 -15.76 -28.90 11.58
N TYR A 32 -16.61 -27.89 11.42
CA TYR A 32 -16.29 -26.54 11.02
C TYR A 32 -16.60 -25.61 12.18
N ALA A 33 -15.59 -24.91 12.69
CA ALA A 33 -15.77 -23.95 13.76
C ALA A 33 -15.70 -22.53 13.23
N ALA A 34 -16.67 -21.70 13.59
CA ALA A 34 -16.58 -20.25 13.46
C ALA A 34 -16.86 -19.59 14.82
N GLY A 35 -16.06 -18.60 15.22
CA GLY A 35 -16.23 -17.94 16.51
C GLY A 35 -15.39 -16.68 16.71
N MET A 36 -15.69 -15.93 17.77
CA MET A 36 -14.99 -14.71 18.18
C MET A 36 -14.57 -14.81 19.65
N GLY A 37 -13.28 -14.72 19.93
CA GLY A 37 -12.75 -14.59 21.29
C GLY A 37 -12.44 -13.14 21.62
N ILE A 38 -12.80 -12.68 22.82
CA ILE A 38 -12.42 -11.36 23.35
C ILE A 38 -11.79 -11.57 24.72
N GLY A 39 -10.68 -10.91 25.02
CA GLY A 39 -10.05 -11.11 26.32
C GLY A 39 -8.98 -10.09 26.65
N VAL A 40 -8.55 -10.14 27.90
CA VAL A 40 -7.42 -9.37 28.41
C VAL A 40 -6.41 -10.34 29.01
N GLN A 41 -5.16 -10.25 28.57
CA GLN A 41 -4.06 -11.06 29.05
C GLN A 41 -3.03 -10.18 29.75
N ASN A 42 -2.57 -10.61 30.94
CA ASN A 42 -1.43 -9.99 31.61
C ASN A 42 -0.13 -10.50 30.97
N THR A 43 0.63 -9.60 30.33
CA THR A 43 1.95 -9.89 29.73
C THR A 43 3.06 -9.19 30.52
N PRO A 44 4.34 -9.60 30.38
CA PRO A 44 5.45 -8.87 31.01
C PRO A 44 5.54 -7.39 30.62
N SER A 45 4.96 -6.99 29.49
CA SER A 45 4.87 -5.60 29.02
C SER A 45 3.59 -4.88 29.47
N GLY A 46 2.76 -5.51 30.30
CA GLY A 46 1.49 -4.98 30.81
C GLY A 46 0.25 -5.74 30.34
N MET A 47 -0.91 -5.19 30.67
CA MET A 47 -2.21 -5.72 30.24
C MET A 47 -2.41 -5.51 28.74
N GLN A 48 -2.68 -6.58 28.00
CA GLN A 48 -2.98 -6.55 26.57
C GLN A 48 -4.41 -7.02 26.33
N THR A 49 -5.18 -6.24 25.57
CA THR A 49 -6.53 -6.60 25.14
C THR A 49 -6.46 -7.17 23.72
N GLN A 50 -7.30 -8.17 23.41
CA GLN A 50 -7.32 -8.77 22.08
C GLN A 50 -8.72 -9.22 21.66
N VAL A 51 -8.94 -9.23 20.35
CA VAL A 51 -10.11 -9.82 19.68
C VAL A 51 -9.61 -10.76 18.60
N LEU A 52 -10.03 -12.02 18.65
CA LEU A 52 -9.58 -13.08 17.77
C LEU A 52 -10.78 -13.67 17.02
N PHE A 53 -10.61 -13.96 15.73
CA PHE A 53 -11.62 -14.62 14.91
C PHE A 53 -11.07 -15.92 14.35
N ILE A 54 -11.89 -16.97 14.38
CA ILE A 54 -11.62 -18.23 13.70
C ILE A 54 -12.73 -18.42 12.68
N ALA A 55 -12.39 -18.46 11.38
CA ALA A 55 -13.32 -18.70 10.28
C ALA A 55 -12.55 -19.00 8.98
N ASP A 56 -13.14 -19.81 8.09
CA ASP A 56 -12.63 -20.00 6.71
C ASP A 56 -12.74 -18.71 5.87
N ARG A 57 -13.75 -17.89 6.18
CA ARG A 57 -14.01 -16.59 5.55
C ARG A 57 -14.52 -15.60 6.58
N PHE A 58 -13.78 -14.51 6.77
CA PHE A 58 -14.23 -13.34 7.52
C PHE A 58 -14.52 -12.20 6.54
N ALA A 59 -15.70 -11.58 6.62
CA ALA A 59 -16.09 -10.53 5.69
C ALA A 59 -16.94 -9.46 6.37
N VAL A 60 -16.65 -8.20 6.08
CA VAL A 60 -17.54 -7.08 6.42
C VAL A 60 -18.54 -6.93 5.30
N MET A 61 -19.83 -6.99 5.60
CA MET A 61 -20.90 -6.81 4.62
C MET A 61 -21.64 -5.50 4.83
N SER A 62 -21.91 -4.79 3.74
CA SER A 62 -22.83 -3.66 3.73
C SER A 62 -23.96 -3.93 2.75
N GLN A 63 -25.20 -3.73 3.18
CA GLN A 63 -26.39 -3.83 2.35
C GLN A 63 -27.08 -2.46 2.32
N ALA A 64 -26.84 -1.71 1.24
CA ALA A 64 -27.47 -0.42 1.00
C ALA A 64 -28.25 -0.49 -0.32
N GLY A 65 -29.54 -0.13 -0.29
CA GLY A 65 -30.39 -0.08 -1.49
C GLY A 65 -30.54 -1.40 -2.27
N GLY A 66 -30.32 -2.55 -1.61
CA GLY A 66 -30.43 -3.89 -2.22
C GLY A 66 -29.12 -4.47 -2.78
N ALA A 67 -28.04 -3.69 -2.88
CA ALA A 67 -26.73 -4.19 -3.29
C ALA A 67 -25.90 -4.60 -2.07
N VAL A 68 -25.46 -5.87 -2.03
CA VAL A 68 -24.52 -6.36 -1.02
C VAL A 68 -23.09 -6.09 -1.50
N THR A 69 -22.29 -5.40 -0.68
CA THR A 69 -20.87 -5.15 -0.96
C THR A 69 -20.00 -5.73 0.16
N LEU A 70 -18.81 -6.19 -0.23
CA LEU A 70 -17.80 -6.75 0.67
C LEU A 70 -16.50 -5.95 0.58
N PRO A 71 -16.40 -4.80 1.27
CA PRO A 71 -15.20 -3.96 1.21
C PRO A 71 -13.94 -4.61 1.79
N PHE A 72 -14.10 -5.58 2.70
CA PHE A 72 -13.01 -6.30 3.37
C PHE A 72 -13.35 -7.77 3.50
N VAL A 73 -12.47 -8.65 3.01
CA VAL A 73 -12.61 -10.11 3.11
C VAL A 73 -11.26 -10.75 3.42
N ILE A 74 -11.22 -11.64 4.40
CA ILE A 74 -10.11 -12.57 4.62
C ILE A 74 -10.61 -13.97 4.27
N GLN A 75 -9.96 -14.64 3.32
CA GLN A 75 -10.26 -16.00 2.90
C GLN A 75 -9.06 -16.62 2.20
N ASN A 76 -8.87 -17.94 2.27
CA ASN A 76 -7.76 -18.65 1.62
C ASN A 76 -6.37 -18.06 1.96
N GLY A 77 -6.19 -17.55 3.18
CA GLY A 77 -4.94 -16.90 3.62
C GLY A 77 -4.65 -15.53 2.98
N GLN A 78 -5.60 -14.95 2.26
CA GLN A 78 -5.47 -13.65 1.60
C GLN A 78 -6.47 -12.64 2.13
N THR A 79 -6.05 -11.38 2.18
CA THR A 79 -6.92 -10.24 2.47
C THR A 79 -7.25 -9.49 1.18
N PHE A 80 -8.54 -9.28 0.93
CA PHE A 80 -9.05 -8.52 -0.19
C PHE A 80 -9.68 -7.22 0.34
N ILE A 81 -9.21 -6.10 -0.21
CA ILE A 81 -9.72 -4.77 0.11
C ILE A 81 -10.13 -4.12 -1.20
N ARG A 82 -11.41 -3.74 -1.32
CA ARG A 82 -11.93 -3.14 -2.57
C ARG A 82 -11.42 -1.70 -2.78
N ALA A 83 -11.41 -0.92 -1.70
CA ALA A 83 -10.91 0.44 -1.66
C ALA A 83 -10.52 0.77 -0.22
N SER A 84 -9.45 1.55 -0.03
CA SER A 84 -9.00 2.01 1.28
C SER A 84 -8.59 3.48 1.23
N PHE A 85 -8.88 4.20 2.31
CA PHE A 85 -8.26 5.49 2.61
C PHE A 85 -7.30 5.26 3.77
N ILE A 86 -6.02 5.50 3.55
CA ILE A 86 -4.95 5.25 4.50
C ILE A 86 -4.30 6.60 4.78
N GLN A 87 -4.27 7.02 6.05
CA GLN A 87 -3.60 8.25 6.43
C GLN A 87 -2.08 8.12 6.21
N ASP A 88 -1.47 7.10 6.82
CA ASP A 88 -0.06 6.76 6.69
C ASP A 88 0.11 5.26 6.47
N GLY A 89 0.95 4.87 5.50
CA GLY A 89 1.19 3.47 5.16
C GLY A 89 2.67 3.17 5.00
N THR A 90 3.16 2.17 5.75
CA THR A 90 4.52 1.62 5.61
C THR A 90 4.41 0.18 5.11
N ILE A 91 5.12 -0.13 4.04
CA ILE A 91 5.13 -1.47 3.42
C ILE A 91 6.59 -1.87 3.22
N GLU A 92 7.00 -3.01 3.78
CA GLU A 92 8.37 -3.52 3.63
C GLU A 92 8.65 -3.90 2.17
N ASN A 93 7.77 -4.70 1.56
CA ASN A 93 7.83 -5.03 0.13
C ASN A 93 6.43 -5.15 -0.48
N THR A 94 6.27 -4.72 -1.74
CA THR A 94 5.00 -4.83 -2.48
C THR A 94 5.22 -5.39 -3.88
N LYS A 95 4.31 -6.27 -4.32
CA LYS A 95 4.22 -6.74 -5.71
C LYS A 95 3.02 -6.07 -6.36
N ILE A 96 3.27 -5.27 -7.40
CA ILE A 96 2.23 -4.54 -8.12
C ILE A 96 1.82 -5.31 -9.38
N GLY A 97 0.54 -5.67 -9.46
CA GLY A 97 0.00 -6.46 -10.57
C GLY A 97 -0.23 -5.67 -11.87
N ASN A 98 -0.48 -4.36 -11.78
CA ASN A 98 -0.79 -3.49 -12.93
C ASN A 98 0.10 -2.24 -12.96
N TYR A 99 -0.18 -1.25 -12.12
CA TYR A 99 0.58 -0.01 -12.04
C TYR A 99 0.39 0.69 -10.70
N ILE A 100 1.26 1.64 -10.42
CA ILE A 100 1.11 2.69 -9.41
C ILE A 100 1.28 4.04 -10.10
N GLN A 101 0.44 5.02 -9.79
CA GLN A 101 0.42 6.31 -10.47
C GLN A 101 -0.14 7.44 -9.59
N SER A 102 0.15 8.68 -9.94
CA SER A 102 -0.50 9.85 -9.33
C SER A 102 -1.97 9.95 -9.73
N SER A 103 -2.76 10.63 -8.89
CA SER A 103 -4.17 10.96 -9.20
C SER A 103 -4.34 11.89 -10.41
N THR A 104 -3.27 12.57 -10.83
CA THR A 104 -3.23 13.49 -11.97
C THR A 104 -2.77 12.83 -13.28
N TRP A 105 -2.38 11.56 -13.28
CA TRP A 105 -1.96 10.86 -14.49
C TRP A 105 -3.11 10.76 -15.50
N ASP A 106 -2.87 11.21 -16.74
CA ASP A 106 -3.90 11.30 -17.80
C ASP A 106 -3.86 10.15 -18.82
N GLY A 107 -2.94 9.19 -18.67
CA GLY A 107 -2.76 8.09 -19.61
C GLY A 107 -1.85 8.37 -20.80
N THR A 108 -1.40 9.62 -20.99
CA THR A 108 -0.65 10.06 -22.18
C THR A 108 0.80 10.43 -21.91
N GLY A 109 1.18 10.59 -20.64
CA GLY A 109 2.53 10.99 -20.26
C GLY A 109 2.72 12.49 -20.03
N ASN A 110 1.72 13.32 -20.31
CA ASN A 110 1.86 14.78 -20.24
C ASN A 110 1.83 15.34 -18.81
N VAL A 111 1.15 14.66 -17.88
CA VAL A 111 1.01 15.09 -16.48
C VAL A 111 1.16 13.93 -15.49
N GLY A 112 1.56 14.24 -14.26
CA GLY A 112 1.67 13.25 -13.19
C GLY A 112 2.83 12.28 -13.35
N TRP A 113 2.75 11.14 -12.67
CA TRP A 113 3.72 10.06 -12.77
C TRP A 113 3.04 8.70 -12.79
N HIS A 114 3.70 7.70 -13.39
CA HIS A 114 3.17 6.36 -13.58
C HIS A 114 4.30 5.34 -13.65
N ILE A 115 4.12 4.16 -13.05
CA ILE A 115 5.02 3.00 -13.12
C ILE A 115 4.16 1.76 -13.31
N ASN A 116 4.40 0.95 -14.34
CA ASN A 116 3.62 -0.26 -14.60
C ASN A 116 4.40 -1.56 -14.60
N LYS A 117 3.65 -2.67 -14.63
CA LYS A 117 4.13 -4.06 -14.61
C LYS A 117 5.05 -4.43 -15.77
N SER A 118 4.99 -3.70 -16.89
CA SER A 118 5.90 -3.92 -18.03
C SER A 118 7.25 -3.22 -17.88
N GLY A 119 7.46 -2.48 -16.79
CA GLY A 119 8.69 -1.72 -16.54
C GLY A 119 8.70 -0.33 -17.16
N TYR A 120 7.61 0.11 -17.80
CA TYR A 120 7.48 1.48 -18.28
C TYR A 120 7.18 2.42 -17.10
N ALA A 121 7.89 3.55 -17.07
CA ALA A 121 7.70 4.59 -16.08
C ALA A 121 7.78 5.99 -16.69
N THR A 122 6.93 6.89 -16.21
CA THR A 122 6.95 8.32 -16.54
C THR A 122 6.94 9.12 -15.25
N PHE A 123 7.84 10.11 -15.16
CA PHE A 123 7.85 11.07 -14.06
C PHE A 123 7.92 12.47 -14.66
N ASN A 124 6.83 13.22 -14.56
CA ASN A 124 6.85 14.63 -14.92
C ASN A 124 7.42 15.45 -13.75
N ASN A 125 8.28 16.41 -14.08
CA ASN A 125 8.88 17.35 -13.11
C ASN A 125 9.69 16.67 -11.99
N VAL A 126 10.51 15.67 -12.35
CA VAL A 126 11.35 14.95 -11.38
C VAL A 126 12.59 15.74 -10.97
N THR A 127 12.90 15.73 -9.67
CA THR A 127 14.19 16.17 -9.13
C THR A 127 14.95 14.96 -8.63
N VAL A 128 16.14 14.71 -9.18
CA VAL A 128 16.99 13.59 -8.80
C VAL A 128 18.22 14.09 -8.04
N ARG A 129 18.65 13.33 -7.04
CA ARG A 129 19.85 13.59 -6.23
C ARG A 129 20.73 12.35 -6.23
N GLY A 130 22.05 12.58 -6.24
CA GLY A 130 23.04 11.52 -6.40
C GLY A 130 23.33 11.22 -7.86
N SER A 131 23.97 10.07 -8.10
CA SER A 131 24.38 9.65 -9.42
C SER A 131 23.20 9.09 -10.22
N ILE A 132 23.05 9.60 -11.44
CA ILE A 132 22.09 9.06 -12.41
C ILE A 132 22.87 8.14 -13.35
N TYR A 133 22.58 6.84 -13.29
CA TYR A 133 23.11 5.84 -14.22
C TYR A 133 22.02 5.49 -15.24
N ALA A 134 22.21 5.90 -16.49
CA ALA A 134 21.32 5.58 -17.60
C ALA A 134 22.07 4.75 -18.65
N THR A 135 21.57 3.56 -18.99
CA THR A 135 22.14 2.70 -20.04
C THR A 135 21.89 3.24 -21.44
N ASN A 136 20.78 3.96 -21.63
CA ASN A 136 20.44 4.69 -22.86
C ASN A 136 19.38 5.77 -22.55
N GLY A 137 19.26 6.80 -23.40
CA GLY A 137 18.23 7.84 -23.29
C GLY A 137 18.67 9.20 -23.84
N ASN A 138 17.74 10.16 -23.86
CA ASN A 138 17.99 11.52 -24.31
C ASN A 138 17.88 12.49 -23.12
N PHE A 139 18.96 13.21 -22.83
CA PHE A 139 18.93 14.37 -21.94
C PHE A 139 18.67 15.62 -22.77
N SER A 140 17.40 15.97 -22.87
CA SER A 140 16.98 17.20 -23.51
C SER A 140 17.01 18.32 -22.48
N PHE A 141 17.98 19.23 -22.59
CA PHE A 141 17.98 20.51 -21.87
C PHE A 141 17.19 21.57 -22.64
N ASN A 142 16.13 21.13 -23.33
CA ASN A 142 15.34 21.92 -24.24
C ASN A 142 14.15 22.53 -23.49
N GLY A 143 13.94 23.82 -23.71
CA GLY A 143 12.94 24.65 -23.07
C GLY A 143 13.02 26.04 -23.70
N SER A 144 12.08 26.92 -23.39
CA SER A 144 12.11 28.29 -23.92
C SER A 144 13.43 28.98 -23.56
N GLY A 145 14.32 29.22 -24.55
CA GLY A 145 15.52 30.06 -24.39
C GLY A 145 16.91 29.47 -24.65
N ASN A 146 17.05 28.35 -25.39
CA ASN A 146 18.31 27.66 -25.71
C ASN A 146 19.02 26.90 -24.58
N THR A 147 19.66 25.81 -24.98
CA THR A 147 19.80 24.63 -24.14
C THR A 147 21.15 24.58 -23.43
N THR A 148 21.05 24.36 -22.13
CA THR A 148 22.07 24.64 -21.12
C THR A 148 22.84 23.37 -20.76
N VAL A 149 24.17 23.48 -20.68
CA VAL A 149 25.09 22.47 -20.16
C VAL A 149 25.43 22.84 -18.72
N ILE A 150 25.42 21.87 -17.81
CA ILE A 150 25.85 22.04 -16.41
C ILE A 150 26.81 20.90 -16.08
N ASN A 151 28.00 21.22 -15.57
CA ASN A 151 29.01 20.24 -15.16
C ASN A 151 29.95 20.84 -14.08
N GLY A 152 30.92 20.03 -13.62
CA GLY A 152 31.94 20.46 -12.65
C GLY A 152 32.99 21.43 -13.21
N ASN A 153 33.03 21.60 -14.53
CA ASN A 153 33.83 22.59 -15.26
C ASN A 153 33.00 23.80 -15.65
N GLY A 154 31.84 24.01 -15.02
CA GLY A 154 30.88 25.08 -15.27
C GLY A 154 29.83 24.77 -16.35
N VAL A 155 29.42 25.78 -17.10
CA VAL A 155 28.12 25.82 -17.78
C VAL A 155 28.29 26.37 -19.17
N THR A 156 27.66 25.76 -20.16
CA THR A 156 27.69 26.26 -21.55
C THR A 156 26.29 26.40 -22.10
N ILE A 157 26.01 27.56 -22.70
CA ILE A 157 24.67 27.90 -23.17
C ILE A 157 24.81 28.45 -24.57
N ASN A 158 24.11 27.83 -25.52
CA ASN A 158 24.02 28.37 -26.89
C ASN A 158 22.98 29.48 -26.93
N ILE A 159 23.03 30.43 -27.88
CA ILE A 159 22.07 31.56 -27.93
C ILE A 159 21.24 31.50 -29.23
N PRO A 160 19.89 31.61 -29.16
CA PRO A 160 19.05 31.52 -30.36
C PRO A 160 19.19 32.84 -31.11
N GLY A 161 19.55 32.77 -32.39
CA GLY A 161 19.96 33.96 -33.17
C GLY A 161 21.48 34.20 -33.27
N GLY A 162 22.32 33.36 -32.64
CA GLY A 162 23.79 33.39 -32.73
C GLY A 162 24.49 33.72 -31.40
N GLY A 163 25.59 33.00 -31.07
CA GLY A 163 26.41 33.21 -29.86
C GLY A 163 26.48 31.99 -28.91
N ARG A 164 27.45 32.00 -27.98
CA ARG A 164 27.64 30.98 -26.93
C ARG A 164 28.22 31.58 -25.66
N ILE A 165 27.77 31.09 -24.51
CA ILE A 165 28.34 31.33 -23.18
C ILE A 165 29.07 30.06 -22.74
N VAL A 166 30.24 30.20 -22.10
CA VAL A 166 31.00 29.12 -21.46
C VAL A 166 31.36 29.58 -20.05
N LEU A 167 31.39 28.67 -19.11
CA LEU A 167 31.74 28.89 -17.71
C LEU A 167 32.49 27.67 -17.17
N GLY A 168 33.36 27.93 -16.19
CA GLY A 168 34.38 27.11 -15.52
C GLY A 168 35.73 27.12 -16.26
N THR A 169 36.74 26.34 -15.87
CA THR A 169 38.11 26.65 -16.32
C THR A 169 38.24 26.60 -17.83
N TRP A 170 38.63 27.75 -18.40
CA TRP A 170 39.20 27.87 -19.73
C TRP A 170 40.69 28.12 -19.58
N THR A 171 41.49 27.32 -20.27
CA THR A 171 42.84 27.68 -20.73
C THR A 171 42.79 27.90 -22.22
#